data_AF-A0A1B6KDC9-F1
#
_entry.id   AF-A0A1B6KDC9-F1
#
_cell.length_a   1.000
_cell.length_b   1.000
_cell.length_c   1.000
_cell.angle_alpha   90.00
_cell.angle_beta   90.00
_cell.angle_gamma   90.00
#
_symmetry.space_group_name_H-M   'P 1'
#
loop_
_entity.id
_entity.type
_entity.pdbx_description
1 polymer ?
#
loop_
_entity_poly.entity_id
_entity_poly.type
_entity_poly.pdbx_seq_one_letter_code
_entity_poly.pdbx_strand_id
1 'polypeptide(L)'
;TKPLQSPKGDGFSLTPEGHYDIKHKLLRNVENPQMSYDALNLKTYTSGLLNCLRLNNEPAFDAQRMRITNAAEPKDVTDLVTKQYLEQNIPTYKEDAFWDFGGKRLSNLGYPNYDSEATTVKYVRENTLRKDRSNNTFDAENTVITNLAPPSLPGDAINRAYLENNCPFLKQDIWYFKHKR
;
A
#
# COMPACT_ATOMS: atom_id res chain seq x y z
N THR A 1 -67.01 -20.12 4.64
CA THR A 1 -67.85 -18.95 4.31
C THR A 1 -67.42 -18.42 2.96
N LYS A 2 -68.34 -18.31 1.99
CA LYS A 2 -68.04 -17.71 0.68
C LYS A 2 -67.68 -16.23 0.91
N PRO A 3 -66.64 -15.68 0.26
CA PRO A 3 -66.38 -14.26 0.35
C PRO A 3 -67.57 -13.49 -0.23
N LEU A 4 -68.01 -12.43 0.47
CA LEU A 4 -69.03 -11.51 -0.05
C LEU A 4 -68.54 -10.94 -1.39
N GLN A 5 -69.11 -11.40 -2.49
CA GLN A 5 -69.02 -10.70 -3.78
C GLN A 5 -70.03 -9.56 -3.77
N SER A 6 -69.59 -8.38 -3.33
CA SER A 6 -70.26 -7.14 -3.71
C SER A 6 -70.28 -7.03 -5.25
N PRO A 7 -71.21 -6.25 -5.85
CA PRO A 7 -71.18 -5.99 -7.29
C PRO A 7 -69.77 -5.56 -7.69
N LYS A 8 -69.27 -6.09 -8.82
CA LYS A 8 -67.93 -5.82 -9.34
C LYS A 8 -67.77 -4.30 -9.48
N GLY A 9 -67.24 -3.64 -8.45
CA GLY A 9 -66.91 -2.23 -8.53
C GLY A 9 -65.85 -2.08 -9.61
N ASP A 10 -66.00 -1.10 -10.51
CA ASP A 10 -65.17 -0.89 -11.70
C ASP A 10 -63.65 -0.68 -11.43
N GLY A 11 -63.19 -0.85 -10.19
CA GLY A 11 -61.81 -0.62 -9.76
C GLY A 11 -60.90 -1.85 -9.73
N PHE A 12 -61.39 -3.02 -9.29
CA PHE A 12 -60.54 -4.16 -8.96
C PHE A 12 -61.07 -5.47 -9.56
N SER A 13 -60.21 -6.22 -10.25
CA SER A 13 -60.46 -7.60 -10.64
C SER A 13 -59.56 -8.56 -9.87
N LEU A 14 -59.89 -9.86 -9.86
CA LEU A 14 -58.96 -10.89 -9.42
C LEU A 14 -58.25 -11.50 -10.63
N THR A 15 -56.95 -11.77 -10.51
CA THR A 15 -56.23 -12.63 -11.44
C THR A 15 -56.69 -14.10 -11.27
N PRO A 16 -56.42 -15.00 -12.22
CA PRO A 16 -56.72 -16.43 -12.08
C PRO A 16 -56.12 -17.06 -10.81
N GLU A 17 -55.02 -16.49 -10.31
CA GLU A 17 -54.30 -16.92 -9.09
C GLU A 17 -54.86 -16.27 -7.82
N GLY A 18 -55.87 -15.39 -7.93
CA GLY A 18 -56.55 -14.76 -6.79
C GLY A 18 -55.92 -13.47 -6.30
N HIS A 19 -55.00 -12.85 -7.05
CA HIS A 19 -54.43 -11.54 -6.70
C HIS A 19 -55.35 -10.40 -7.17
N TYR A 20 -55.39 -9.28 -6.44
CA TYR A 20 -56.07 -8.09 -6.92
C TYR A 20 -55.29 -7.44 -8.08
N ASP A 21 -55.98 -7.21 -9.20
CA ASP A 21 -55.49 -6.52 -10.40
C ASP A 21 -56.21 -5.18 -10.57
N ILE A 22 -55.42 -4.10 -10.60
CA ILE A 22 -55.89 -2.72 -10.81
C ILE A 22 -55.84 -2.28 -12.28
N LYS A 23 -55.47 -3.16 -13.21
CA LYS A 23 -55.44 -2.91 -14.67
C LYS A 23 -54.72 -1.63 -15.07
N HIS A 24 -53.51 -1.45 -14.54
CA HIS A 24 -52.67 -0.27 -14.76
C HIS A 24 -53.27 1.07 -14.28
N LYS A 25 -54.32 1.05 -13.45
CA LYS A 25 -54.88 2.26 -12.84
C LYS A 25 -54.00 2.74 -11.69
N LEU A 26 -54.13 4.02 -11.34
CA LEU A 26 -53.43 4.61 -10.20
C LEU A 26 -54.19 4.35 -8.91
N LEU A 27 -53.49 3.85 -7.89
CA LEU A 27 -53.98 3.84 -6.51
C LEU A 27 -53.58 5.16 -5.84
N ARG A 28 -54.58 5.94 -5.42
CA ARG A 28 -54.39 7.25 -4.77
C ARG A 28 -54.82 7.17 -3.31
N ASN A 29 -54.36 8.11 -2.48
CA ASN A 29 -54.68 8.20 -1.05
C ASN A 29 -54.29 6.96 -0.23
N VAL A 30 -53.19 6.31 -0.61
CA VAL A 30 -52.57 5.25 0.20
C VAL A 30 -51.89 5.91 1.40
N GLU A 31 -52.32 5.56 2.60
CA GLU A 31 -51.76 6.05 3.87
C GLU A 31 -50.34 5.51 4.10
N ASN A 32 -49.63 6.01 5.11
CA ASN A 32 -48.34 5.44 5.50
C ASN A 32 -48.49 3.98 5.96
N PRO A 33 -47.59 3.07 5.54
CA PRO A 33 -47.60 1.68 5.99
C PRO A 33 -47.39 1.60 7.52
N GLN A 34 -48.12 0.70 8.17
CA GLN A 34 -48.02 0.42 9.62
C GLN A 34 -47.41 -0.98 9.88
N MET A 35 -47.51 -1.89 8.90
CA MET A 35 -47.01 -3.26 8.97
C MET A 35 -46.09 -3.59 7.78
N SER A 36 -45.33 -4.68 7.90
CA SER A 36 -44.29 -5.10 6.94
C SER A 36 -44.79 -5.43 5.53
N TYR A 37 -46.10 -5.68 5.37
CA TYR A 37 -46.72 -6.07 4.11
C TYR A 37 -47.66 -5.00 3.53
N ASP A 38 -47.70 -3.81 4.14
CA ASP A 38 -48.54 -2.72 3.66
C ASP A 38 -47.97 -2.11 2.38
N ALA A 39 -48.86 -1.57 1.54
CA ALA A 39 -48.44 -0.81 0.36
C ALA A 39 -47.69 0.47 0.77
N LEU A 40 -46.60 0.76 0.07
CA LEU A 40 -45.82 1.98 0.26
C LEU A 40 -46.38 3.12 -0.60
N ASN A 41 -46.64 4.28 0.02
CA ASN A 41 -46.86 5.51 -0.72
C ASN A 41 -45.53 6.21 -1.06
N LEU A 42 -45.54 7.09 -2.08
CA LEU A 42 -44.33 7.75 -2.58
C LEU A 42 -43.64 8.62 -1.52
N LYS A 43 -44.40 9.27 -0.62
CA LYS A 43 -43.84 10.10 0.46
C LYS A 43 -43.00 9.24 1.41
N THR A 44 -43.56 8.13 1.91
CA THR A 44 -42.83 7.21 2.81
C THR A 44 -41.63 6.58 2.11
N TYR A 45 -41.81 6.15 0.85
CA TYR A 45 -40.73 5.60 0.04
C TYR A 45 -39.57 6.60 -0.09
N THR A 46 -39.85 7.83 -0.50
CA THR A 46 -38.83 8.88 -0.69
C THR A 46 -38.20 9.36 0.62
N SER A 47 -38.94 9.40 1.73
CA SER A 47 -38.36 9.70 3.04
C SER A 47 -37.48 8.57 3.57
N GLY A 48 -37.83 7.31 3.29
CA GLY A 48 -37.00 6.14 3.62
C GLY A 48 -35.73 6.07 2.76
N LEU A 49 -35.81 6.49 1.50
CA LEU A 49 -34.68 6.64 0.57
C LEU A 49 -33.67 7.73 0.98
N LEU A 50 -33.90 8.50 2.05
CA LEU A 50 -32.84 9.31 2.65
C LEU A 50 -31.73 8.45 3.26
N ASN A 51 -32.03 7.18 3.58
CA ASN A 51 -31.10 6.25 4.22
C ASN A 51 -30.62 5.13 3.26
N CYS A 52 -30.93 5.23 1.97
CA CYS A 52 -30.53 4.22 0.97
C CYS A 52 -29.50 4.79 -0.01
N LEU A 53 -28.62 3.92 -0.52
CA LEU A 53 -27.77 4.25 -1.67
C LEU A 53 -28.67 4.51 -2.88
N ARG A 54 -28.44 5.63 -3.56
CA ARG A 54 -29.19 5.99 -4.77
C ARG A 54 -28.40 5.59 -6.01
N LEU A 55 -29.08 5.02 -6.99
CA LEU A 55 -28.56 4.97 -8.34
C LEU A 55 -28.51 6.41 -8.87
N ASN A 56 -27.35 6.84 -9.32
CA ASN A 56 -27.27 8.03 -10.17
C ASN A 56 -27.68 7.66 -11.60
N ASN A 57 -27.69 8.61 -12.53
CA ASN A 57 -27.99 8.32 -13.95
C ASN A 57 -26.89 7.48 -14.64
N GLU A 58 -25.99 6.88 -13.86
CA GLU A 58 -24.89 6.02 -14.24
C GLU A 58 -25.04 4.69 -13.48
N PRO A 59 -24.33 3.61 -13.84
CA PRO A 59 -24.35 2.35 -13.09
C PRO A 59 -23.54 2.46 -11.77
N ALA A 60 -23.81 3.47 -10.94
CA ALA A 60 -23.11 3.72 -9.69
C ALA A 60 -24.04 4.09 -8.54
N PHE A 61 -23.63 3.69 -7.33
CA PHE A 61 -24.29 4.08 -6.08
C PHE A 61 -23.66 5.35 -5.52
N ASP A 62 -24.48 6.36 -5.23
CA ASP A 62 -24.07 7.55 -4.49
C ASP A 62 -24.44 7.42 -3.00
N ALA A 63 -23.43 7.52 -2.13
CA ALA A 63 -23.57 7.50 -0.69
C ALA A 63 -23.98 8.87 -0.08
N GLN A 64 -24.12 9.92 -0.90
CA GLN A 64 -24.57 11.25 -0.49
C GLN A 64 -23.75 11.84 0.66
N ARG A 65 -22.42 11.64 0.62
CA ARG A 65 -21.45 12.03 1.67
C ARG A 65 -21.67 11.34 3.03
N MET A 66 -22.49 10.30 3.08
CA MET A 66 -22.65 9.46 4.27
C MET A 66 -21.55 8.41 4.34
N ARG A 67 -21.27 7.93 5.56
CA ARG A 67 -20.36 6.81 5.77
C ARG A 67 -21.05 5.50 5.42
N ILE A 68 -20.40 4.69 4.60
CA ILE A 68 -20.74 3.27 4.47
C ILE A 68 -20.04 2.56 5.64
N THR A 69 -20.81 1.85 6.46
CA THR A 69 -20.30 1.14 7.65
C THR A 69 -20.60 -0.36 7.52
N ASN A 70 -19.96 -1.18 8.36
CA ASN A 70 -20.12 -2.63 8.34
C ASN A 70 -19.74 -3.29 7.00
N ALA A 71 -18.76 -2.72 6.30
CA ALA A 71 -18.14 -3.39 5.16
C ALA A 71 -17.13 -4.44 5.68
N ALA A 72 -17.14 -5.61 5.05
CA ALA A 72 -16.16 -6.65 5.32
C ALA A 72 -14.80 -6.31 4.70
N GLU A 73 -13.77 -7.06 5.10
CA GLU A 73 -12.44 -6.96 4.49
C GLU A 73 -12.47 -7.37 3.00
N PRO A 74 -11.70 -6.68 2.13
CA PRO A 74 -11.66 -6.98 0.71
C PRO A 74 -10.98 -8.33 0.45
N LYS A 75 -11.45 -9.05 -0.58
CA LYS A 75 -10.89 -10.32 -1.04
C LYS A 75 -10.45 -10.26 -2.50
N ASP A 76 -11.18 -9.51 -3.32
CA ASP A 76 -10.94 -9.36 -4.75
C ASP A 76 -10.48 -7.94 -5.10
N VAL A 77 -9.85 -7.79 -6.26
CA VAL A 77 -9.26 -6.51 -6.72
C VAL A 77 -10.28 -5.39 -6.97
N THR A 78 -11.56 -5.74 -7.09
CA THR A 78 -12.67 -4.81 -7.32
C THR A 78 -13.42 -4.46 -6.03
N ASP A 79 -13.04 -5.04 -4.90
CA ASP A 79 -13.72 -4.78 -3.63
C ASP A 79 -13.42 -3.38 -3.11
N LEU A 80 -14.39 -2.80 -2.41
CA LEU A 80 -14.17 -1.59 -1.64
C LEU A 80 -13.25 -1.89 -0.45
N VAL A 81 -12.47 -0.91 -0.03
CA VAL A 81 -11.55 -1.04 1.11
C VAL A 81 -12.01 -0.19 2.28
N THR A 82 -11.91 -0.71 3.50
CA THR A 82 -12.15 0.08 4.70
C THR A 82 -10.95 0.97 5.02
N LYS A 83 -11.17 2.05 5.75
CA LYS A 83 -10.07 2.90 6.25
C LYS A 83 -9.09 2.09 7.11
N GLN A 84 -9.62 1.21 7.97
CA GLN A 84 -8.82 0.34 8.83
C GLN A 84 -7.92 -0.59 8.01
N TYR A 85 -8.47 -1.25 6.98
CA TYR A 85 -7.70 -2.12 6.10
C TYR A 85 -6.53 -1.36 5.45
N LEU A 86 -6.81 -0.15 4.94
CA LEU A 86 -5.79 0.69 4.33
C LEU A 86 -4.67 0.99 5.34
N GLU A 87 -5.00 1.54 6.50
CA GLU A 87 -4.04 1.93 7.54
C GLU A 87 -3.16 0.77 8.04
N GLN A 88 -3.65 -0.48 7.97
CA GLN A 88 -2.89 -1.67 8.36
C GLN A 88 -1.97 -2.21 7.27
N ASN A 89 -2.23 -1.88 6.01
CA ASN A 89 -1.58 -2.50 4.84
C ASN A 89 -0.73 -1.53 4.01
N ILE A 90 -0.76 -0.23 4.30
CA ILE A 90 0.08 0.78 3.62
C ILE A 90 1.11 1.40 4.56
N PRO A 91 2.21 1.97 4.02
CA PRO A 91 3.11 2.81 4.80
C PRO A 91 2.37 4.02 5.38
N THR A 92 2.67 4.37 6.64
CA THR A 92 2.06 5.54 7.30
C THR A 92 3.03 6.71 7.30
N TYR A 93 2.56 7.88 6.90
CA TYR A 93 3.33 9.10 6.99
C TYR A 93 3.31 9.61 8.44
N LYS A 94 4.48 9.85 9.02
CA LYS A 94 4.63 10.39 10.38
C LYS A 94 4.96 11.88 10.33
N GLU A 95 4.67 12.59 11.42
CA GLU A 95 4.81 14.05 11.50
C GLU A 95 6.22 14.56 11.19
N ASP A 96 7.27 13.76 11.43
CA ASP A 96 8.67 14.14 11.12
C ASP A 96 9.09 13.79 9.68
N ALA A 97 8.14 13.78 8.74
CA ALA A 97 8.39 13.60 7.31
C ALA A 97 9.01 12.25 6.88
N PHE A 98 8.83 11.20 7.69
CA PHE A 98 9.25 9.85 7.30
C PHE A 98 8.05 8.91 7.10
N TRP A 99 8.23 7.97 6.17
CA TRP A 99 7.30 6.86 5.95
C TRP A 99 7.65 5.71 6.88
N ASP A 100 6.72 5.35 7.76
CA ASP A 100 6.82 4.18 8.61
C ASP A 100 6.20 2.96 7.90
N PHE A 101 7.06 2.00 7.57
CA PHE A 101 6.69 0.74 6.94
C PHE A 101 6.24 -0.33 7.94
N GLY A 102 6.15 -0.01 9.24
CA GLY A 102 5.66 -0.93 10.27
C GLY A 102 6.52 -2.18 10.41
N GLY A 103 7.85 -2.02 10.28
CA GLY A 103 8.82 -3.13 10.32
C GLY A 103 8.79 -4.03 9.07
N LYS A 104 8.00 -3.71 8.03
CA LYS A 104 8.01 -4.46 6.77
C LYS A 104 9.30 -4.17 5.99
N ARG A 105 9.75 -5.17 5.24
CA ARG A 105 10.94 -5.04 4.38
C ARG A 105 10.55 -4.40 3.05
N LEU A 106 11.32 -3.40 2.64
CA LEU A 106 11.35 -2.95 1.25
C LEU A 106 12.20 -3.93 0.43
N SER A 107 11.60 -4.49 -0.61
CA SER A 107 12.25 -5.39 -1.56
C SER A 107 12.16 -4.83 -2.98
N ASN A 108 12.99 -5.34 -3.89
CA ASN A 108 13.02 -4.92 -5.30
C ASN A 108 13.42 -3.45 -5.51
N LEU A 109 14.28 -2.92 -4.65
CA LEU A 109 14.96 -1.64 -4.91
C LEU A 109 16.08 -1.84 -5.94
N GLY A 110 16.14 -0.95 -6.92
CA GLY A 110 17.24 -0.87 -7.88
C GLY A 110 18.52 -0.32 -7.26
N TYR A 111 19.57 -0.17 -8.09
CA TYR A 111 20.77 0.56 -7.69
C TYR A 111 20.49 2.07 -7.81
N PRO A 112 20.99 2.88 -6.86
CA PRO A 112 20.76 4.31 -6.88
C PRO A 112 21.54 4.96 -8.03
N ASN A 113 20.92 5.94 -8.68
CA ASN A 113 21.51 6.84 -9.67
C ASN A 113 21.73 8.25 -9.10
N TYR A 114 21.07 8.59 -7.98
CA TYR A 114 21.16 9.90 -7.33
C TYR A 114 21.41 9.77 -5.82
N ASP A 115 22.05 10.79 -5.23
CA ASP A 115 22.48 10.77 -3.83
C ASP A 115 21.33 10.69 -2.81
N SER A 116 20.12 11.10 -3.21
CA SER A 116 18.93 11.10 -2.34
C SER A 116 18.11 9.81 -2.41
N GLU A 117 18.54 8.81 -3.19
CA GLU A 117 17.82 7.55 -3.34
C GLU A 117 18.15 6.54 -2.23
N ALA A 118 17.14 5.75 -1.86
CA ALA A 118 17.38 4.57 -1.03
C ALA A 118 18.19 3.53 -1.81
N THR A 119 19.06 2.79 -1.11
CA THR A 119 19.90 1.76 -1.72
C THR A 119 19.78 0.41 -1.02
N THR A 120 20.21 -0.64 -1.71
CA THR A 120 20.24 -2.00 -1.15
C THR A 120 21.53 -2.25 -0.37
N VAL A 121 21.45 -3.17 0.60
CA VAL A 121 22.65 -3.67 1.29
C VAL A 121 23.65 -4.30 0.30
N LYS A 122 23.16 -4.93 -0.78
CA LYS A 122 24.01 -5.49 -1.83
C LYS A 122 24.84 -4.40 -2.50
N TYR A 123 24.21 -3.32 -2.95
CA TYR A 123 24.90 -2.20 -3.57
C TYR A 123 25.98 -1.61 -2.66
N VAL A 124 25.67 -1.39 -1.38
CA VAL A 124 26.65 -0.90 -0.40
C VAL A 124 27.82 -1.87 -0.27
N ARG A 125 27.57 -3.18 -0.19
CA ARG A 125 28.63 -4.19 -0.08
C ARG A 125 29.56 -4.24 -1.29
N GLU A 126 29.02 -4.03 -2.49
CA GLU A 126 29.77 -4.09 -3.74
C GLU A 126 30.59 -2.81 -4.01
N ASN A 127 30.24 -1.69 -3.37
CA ASN A 127 30.81 -0.38 -3.69
C ASN A 127 31.47 0.33 -2.49
N THR A 128 31.65 -0.34 -1.35
CA THR A 128 32.29 0.26 -0.16
C THR A 128 33.28 -0.69 0.52
N LEU A 129 34.31 -0.12 1.16
CA LEU A 129 35.19 -0.86 2.09
C LEU A 129 34.40 -1.23 3.35
N ARG A 130 34.46 -2.51 3.73
CA ARG A 130 33.63 -3.03 4.82
C ARG A 130 34.44 -3.16 6.09
N LYS A 131 33.87 -2.67 7.18
CA LYS A 131 34.37 -2.92 8.52
C LYS A 131 33.96 -4.32 8.99
N ASP A 132 34.93 -5.17 9.27
CA ASP A 132 34.73 -6.42 9.99
C ASP A 132 34.50 -6.09 11.48
N ARG A 133 33.29 -6.39 11.95
CA ARG A 133 32.88 -6.11 13.33
C ARG A 133 33.49 -7.09 14.34
N SER A 134 33.95 -8.26 13.89
CA SER A 134 34.51 -9.27 14.79
C SER A 134 35.88 -8.88 15.33
N ASN A 135 36.67 -8.14 14.54
CA ASN A 135 38.05 -7.77 14.85
C ASN A 135 38.32 -6.27 14.70
N ASN A 136 37.29 -5.46 14.40
CA ASN A 136 37.39 -4.01 14.23
C ASN A 136 38.35 -3.57 13.10
N THR A 137 38.53 -4.39 12.06
CA THR A 137 39.37 -4.08 10.89
C THR A 137 38.54 -3.68 9.66
N PHE A 138 39.17 -3.09 8.65
CA PHE A 138 38.58 -2.93 7.31
C PHE A 138 39.20 -3.95 6.37
N ASP A 139 38.37 -4.71 5.66
CA ASP A 139 38.82 -5.69 4.67
C ASP A 139 38.59 -5.13 3.26
N ALA A 140 39.65 -5.14 2.46
CA ALA A 140 39.60 -4.76 1.05
C ALA A 140 39.30 -5.94 0.13
N GLU A 141 39.09 -7.15 0.65
CA GLU A 141 38.77 -8.37 -0.11
C GLU A 141 39.77 -8.63 -1.27
N ASN A 142 41.07 -8.41 -0.99
CA ASN A 142 42.17 -8.46 -1.98
C ASN A 142 42.03 -7.49 -3.17
N THR A 143 41.24 -6.42 -3.03
CA THR A 143 41.15 -5.37 -4.04
C THR A 143 42.23 -4.30 -3.87
N VAL A 144 42.60 -3.65 -4.98
CA VAL A 144 43.59 -2.57 -4.98
C VAL A 144 42.94 -1.27 -4.53
N ILE A 145 43.54 -0.62 -3.52
CA ILE A 145 43.19 0.75 -3.13
C ILE A 145 44.06 1.71 -3.95
N THR A 146 43.43 2.47 -4.84
CA THR A 146 44.09 3.51 -5.65
C THR A 146 43.90 4.89 -5.01
N ASN A 147 44.69 5.88 -5.46
CA ASN A 147 44.60 7.28 -5.00
C ASN A 147 44.80 7.49 -3.49
N LEU A 148 45.53 6.59 -2.82
CA LEU A 148 45.96 6.79 -1.44
C LEU A 148 47.05 7.88 -1.39
N ALA A 149 46.79 8.97 -0.67
CA ALA A 149 47.75 10.06 -0.49
C ALA A 149 48.96 9.60 0.37
N PRO A 150 50.12 10.29 0.30
CA PRO A 150 51.21 10.08 1.26
C PRO A 150 50.73 10.26 2.71
N PRO A 151 51.31 9.53 3.68
CA PRO A 151 50.94 9.67 5.09
C PRO A 151 51.29 11.08 5.60
N SER A 152 50.42 11.61 6.45
CA SER A 152 50.60 12.89 7.16
C SER A 152 50.82 12.68 8.67
N LEU A 153 50.32 11.56 9.20
CA LEU A 153 50.43 11.17 10.60
C LEU A 153 51.10 9.79 10.72
N PRO A 154 51.69 9.46 11.89
CA PRO A 154 52.38 8.17 12.10
C PRO A 154 51.51 6.91 11.93
N GLY A 155 50.18 7.04 12.03
CA GLY A 155 49.23 5.92 11.90
C GLY A 155 48.60 5.77 10.52
N ASP A 156 48.95 6.63 9.57
CA ASP A 156 48.36 6.60 8.23
C ASP A 156 48.89 5.41 7.42
N ALA A 157 48.02 4.82 6.60
CA ALA A 157 48.46 3.86 5.59
C ALA A 157 49.36 4.55 4.55
N ILE A 158 50.36 3.83 4.06
CA ILE A 158 51.32 4.36 3.06
C ILE A 158 51.06 3.74 1.69
N ASN A 159 51.18 4.57 0.65
CA ASN A 159 51.22 4.07 -0.72
C ASN A 159 52.64 3.59 -1.08
N ARG A 160 52.73 2.81 -2.16
CA ARG A 160 54.02 2.25 -2.63
C ARG A 160 55.05 3.32 -2.96
N ALA A 161 54.63 4.44 -3.58
CA ALA A 161 55.53 5.52 -3.96
C ALA A 161 56.20 6.18 -2.76
N TYR A 162 55.45 6.42 -1.68
CA TYR A 162 55.99 6.96 -0.43
C TYR A 162 57.01 5.99 0.19
N LEU A 163 56.66 4.71 0.24
CA LEU A 163 57.55 3.66 0.77
C LEU A 163 58.88 3.61 -0.02
N GLU A 164 58.84 3.59 -1.35
CA GLU A 164 60.03 3.52 -2.20
C GLU A 164 60.93 4.78 -2.12
N ASN A 165 60.35 5.95 -1.85
CA ASN A 165 61.10 7.20 -1.72
C ASN A 165 61.73 7.39 -0.35
N ASN A 166 61.16 6.80 0.71
CA ASN A 166 61.59 7.02 2.10
C ASN A 166 62.24 5.79 2.74
N CYS A 167 62.20 4.61 2.09
CA CYS A 167 62.87 3.40 2.56
C CYS A 167 64.08 3.07 1.66
N PRO A 168 65.32 3.37 2.10
CA PRO A 168 66.53 3.22 1.28
C PRO A 168 66.87 1.76 0.96
N PHE A 169 66.37 0.81 1.75
CA PHE A 169 66.70 -0.62 1.65
C PHE A 169 65.95 -1.36 0.53
N LEU A 170 64.88 -0.77 -0.02
CA LEU A 170 64.09 -1.41 -1.08
C LEU A 170 64.80 -1.45 -2.44
N LYS A 171 65.77 -0.57 -2.69
CA LYS A 171 66.51 -0.53 -3.95
C LYS A 171 67.83 -1.33 -3.93
N GLN A 172 68.36 -1.71 -2.76
CA GLN A 172 69.74 -2.22 -2.65
C GLN A 172 69.87 -3.66 -2.11
N ASP A 173 68.86 -4.23 -1.44
CA ASP A 173 69.07 -5.50 -0.70
C ASP A 173 68.65 -6.79 -1.42
N ILE A 174 68.02 -6.73 -2.60
CA ILE A 174 67.68 -7.97 -3.34
C ILE A 174 68.94 -8.66 -3.90
N TRP A 175 69.99 -7.89 -4.21
CA TRP A 175 71.24 -8.44 -4.72
C TRP A 175 72.08 -9.10 -3.60
N TYR A 176 72.14 -8.48 -2.41
CA TYR A 176 72.96 -8.94 -1.29
C TYR A 176 72.47 -10.24 -0.64
N PHE A 177 71.15 -10.48 -0.58
CA PHE A 177 70.60 -11.70 0.02
C PHE A 177 70.61 -12.93 -0.90
N LYS A 178 70.66 -12.75 -2.22
CA LYS A 178 70.68 -13.88 -3.18
C LYS A 178 72.07 -14.51 -3.40
N HIS A 179 73.15 -13.80 -3.10
CA HIS A 179 74.52 -14.21 -3.45
C HIS A 179 75.42 -14.49 -2.25
N LYS A 180 74.86 -14.56 -1.03
CA LYS A 180 75.53 -15.10 0.16
C LYS A 180 74.71 -16.24 0.78
N ARG A 181 74.62 -17.34 0.06
CA ARG A 181 74.44 -18.69 0.62
C ARG A 181 75.43 -19.62 -0.07
#